data_AF-A0AAV9ZSP7-F1
#
_entry.id   AF-A0AAV9ZSP7-F1
#
_cell.length_a   1.000
_cell.length_b   1.000
_cell.length_c   1.000
_cell.angle_alpha   90.00
_cell.angle_beta   90.00
_cell.angle_gamma   90.00
#
_symmetry.space_group_name_H-M   'P 1'
#
loop_
_entity.id
_entity.type
_entity.pdbx_description
1 polymer ?
#
loop_
_entity_poly.entity_id
_entity_poly.type
_entity_poly.pdbx_seq_one_letter_code
_entity_poly.pdbx_strand_id
1 'polypeptide(L)'
;MTICAIAKGEKGEREGREEFTSMQSLPLSIALVPTSRYLSITISISINCQCYRYIFISELDSSAGPVLFAHKEEYWQDIEDYSDLSCATVAKIDQAQTTKKRNGGKIPRLKRNILNPKKLEQFPHGLGIDSIHHMYQAEILKPPVKRYIQSCFTTAKGKTSMLTFVPFLLKLLDNSGVTSFEGDTTYAGIDTAKLNEWELTIFAKLFDELQRMKLVFTGRPIPFKQFVCGGQLLVTNLDMDTAQVLGLCRSVLKFSDPKYSGIPKDTNPEDIAPLFIKICWRHAKEPVHDLKSLVSADDFARLMEFVYIDSKEALDNTVQEIKMSLRTGILVNNNNEMSQRMSCNMQRRFAVAQKMQASHVAQDISHQIQLQIDAETEKQCLSKETSKVLKAQLKELKTKASKGQTSVDVNPVPTLPMQSLELQAPSEPPVIPTSITEPPSSIGSLDATVLPFHAVADFMYDLNAPATFGLATSSADPLLPLPINTTYMDPVYARPSQDPEYLF
;
A
#
# COMPACT_ATOMS: atom_id res chain seq x y z
N MET A 1 -20.97 34.11 11.09
CA MET A 1 -20.36 32.77 11.00
C MET A 1 -21.47 31.75 11.16
N THR A 2 -21.91 31.12 10.08
CA THR A 2 -23.00 30.13 10.11
C THR A 2 -22.38 28.76 10.36
N ILE A 3 -22.64 28.15 11.51
CA ILE A 3 -22.16 26.81 11.84
C ILE A 3 -23.34 25.85 11.66
N CYS A 4 -23.33 25.09 10.56
CA CYS A 4 -24.24 23.96 10.38
C CYS A 4 -23.69 22.75 11.15
N ALA A 5 -24.39 22.30 12.18
CA ALA A 5 -24.11 21.02 12.83
C ALA A 5 -24.97 19.92 12.19
N ILE A 6 -24.33 18.93 11.56
CA ILE A 6 -25.00 17.73 11.05
C ILE A 6 -24.77 16.61 12.07
N ALA A 7 -25.82 16.20 12.78
CA ALA A 7 -25.78 15.00 13.61
C ALA A 7 -26.08 13.78 12.74
N LYS A 8 -25.08 12.93 12.50
CA LYS A 8 -25.29 11.59 11.92
C LYS A 8 -25.61 10.62 13.06
N GLY A 9 -26.86 10.19 13.16
CA GLY A 9 -27.22 9.01 13.94
C GLY A 9 -27.01 7.75 13.09
N GLU A 10 -26.24 6.79 13.60
CA GLU A 10 -26.18 5.45 13.01
C GLU A 10 -27.53 4.76 13.26
N LYS A 11 -28.28 4.51 12.18
CA LYS A 11 -29.45 3.64 12.21
C LYS A 11 -29.01 2.23 11.82
N GLY A 12 -29.08 1.31 12.78
CA GLY A 12 -29.18 -0.12 12.51
C GLY A 12 -30.45 -0.40 11.71
N GLU A 13 -30.34 -1.33 10.76
CA GLU A 13 -31.40 -1.78 9.89
C GLU A 13 -32.64 -2.21 10.67
N ARG A 14 -33.76 -1.54 10.43
CA ARG A 14 -35.11 -2.12 10.46
C ARG A 14 -36.00 -1.33 9.51
N GLU A 15 -36.66 -2.07 8.62
CA GLU A 15 -37.63 -1.60 7.65
C GLU A 15 -38.77 -0.84 8.32
N GLY A 16 -39.10 0.32 7.76
CA GLY A 16 -40.20 1.15 8.21
C GLY A 16 -40.16 2.51 7.50
N ARG A 17 -40.96 2.63 6.44
CA ARG A 17 -41.15 3.86 5.67
C ARG A 17 -42.05 4.79 6.50
N GLU A 18 -41.49 5.83 7.10
CA GLU A 18 -42.27 6.98 7.57
C GLU A 18 -41.66 8.27 7.01
N GLU A 19 -42.50 9.05 6.33
CA GLU A 19 -42.17 10.37 5.82
C GLU A 19 -42.05 11.37 6.99
N PHE A 20 -40.85 11.89 7.21
CA PHE A 20 -40.64 13.03 8.10
C PHE A 20 -40.92 14.33 7.35
N THR A 21 -42.09 14.91 7.59
CA THR A 21 -42.42 16.30 7.24
C THR A 21 -41.98 17.25 8.38
N SER A 22 -41.44 18.41 8.00
CA SER A 22 -41.19 19.61 8.84
C SER A 22 -40.10 19.53 9.93
N MET A 23 -38.89 20.05 9.62
CA MET A 23 -37.91 20.48 10.63
C MET A 23 -38.38 21.77 11.32
N GLN A 24 -38.81 21.69 12.57
CA GLN A 24 -38.95 22.87 13.42
C GLN A 24 -37.57 23.36 13.89
N SER A 25 -37.34 24.67 13.85
CA SER A 25 -36.11 25.32 14.31
C SER A 25 -35.93 25.13 15.82
N LEU A 26 -34.82 24.51 16.24
CA LEU A 26 -34.47 24.38 17.65
C LEU A 26 -33.78 25.65 18.16
N PRO A 27 -34.06 26.11 19.40
CA PRO A 27 -33.38 27.25 19.99
C PRO A 27 -31.93 26.88 20.35
N LEU A 28 -30.98 27.54 19.69
CA LEU A 28 -29.55 27.45 19.96
C LEU A 28 -29.08 28.72 20.65
N SER A 29 -28.45 28.59 21.82
CA SER A 29 -27.83 29.73 22.51
C SER A 29 -26.33 29.50 22.64
N ILE A 30 -25.55 30.44 22.09
CA ILE A 30 -24.08 30.43 22.12
C ILE A 30 -23.60 31.59 22.99
N ALA A 31 -22.77 31.29 23.99
CA ALA A 31 -22.11 32.29 24.82
C ALA A 31 -20.59 32.22 24.60
N LEU A 32 -19.99 33.36 24.28
CA LEU A 32 -18.55 33.54 24.17
C LEU A 32 -18.06 34.28 25.40
N VAL A 33 -17.17 33.65 26.17
CA VAL A 33 -16.56 34.28 27.34
C VAL A 33 -15.06 34.36 27.10
N PRO A 34 -14.56 35.54 26.66
CA PRO A 34 -13.14 35.73 26.50
C PRO A 34 -12.48 35.84 27.89
N THR A 35 -11.41 35.08 28.10
CA THR A 35 -10.48 35.29 29.22
C THR A 35 -9.09 35.57 28.65
N SER A 36 -8.18 36.12 29.47
CA SER A 36 -6.86 36.56 29.02
C SER A 36 -5.96 35.47 28.42
N ARG A 37 -6.33 34.18 28.52
CA ARG A 37 -5.55 33.04 27.99
C ARG A 37 -6.35 32.00 27.21
N TYR A 38 -7.67 32.02 27.30
CA TYR A 38 -8.53 31.00 26.69
C TYR A 38 -9.76 31.65 26.07
N LEU A 39 -10.16 31.17 24.90
CA LEU A 39 -11.51 31.39 24.37
C LEU A 39 -12.37 30.20 24.79
N SER A 40 -13.31 30.45 25.70
CA SER A 40 -14.33 29.46 26.07
C SER A 40 -15.59 29.71 25.25
N ILE A 41 -15.96 28.73 24.42
CA ILE A 41 -17.22 28.74 23.68
C ILE A 41 -18.16 27.75 24.35
N THR A 42 -19.24 28.25 24.92
CA THR A 42 -20.29 27.41 25.52
C THR A 42 -21.49 27.36 24.59
N ILE A 43 -21.82 26.16 24.11
CA ILE A 43 -23.01 25.91 23.28
C ILE A 43 -24.00 25.12 24.14
N SER A 44 -25.20 25.69 24.32
CA SER A 44 -26.29 25.01 25.03
C SER A 44 -27.41 24.66 24.05
N ILE A 45 -27.79 23.39 24.00
CA ILE A 45 -28.84 22.86 23.13
C ILE A 45 -29.88 22.16 24.00
N SER A 46 -31.16 22.55 23.88
CA SER A 46 -32.26 21.88 24.57
C SER A 46 -33.07 21.02 23.60
N ILE A 47 -33.15 19.72 23.89
CA ILE A 47 -33.95 18.76 23.13
C ILE A 47 -34.81 17.98 24.13
N ASN A 48 -36.12 17.93 23.92
CA ASN A 48 -37.08 17.18 24.75
C ASN A 48 -36.94 17.43 26.26
N CYS A 49 -36.86 18.72 26.66
CA CYS A 49 -36.68 19.16 28.04
C CYS A 49 -35.35 18.75 28.73
N GLN A 50 -34.39 18.20 28.00
CA GLN A 50 -33.02 17.99 28.48
C GLN A 50 -32.08 19.04 27.87
N CYS A 51 -31.24 19.65 28.71
CA CYS A 51 -30.31 20.70 28.31
C CYS A 51 -28.89 20.13 28.27
N TYR A 52 -28.30 20.11 27.07
CA TYR A 52 -26.93 19.65 26.84
C TYR A 52 -26.04 20.86 26.68
N ARG A 53 -25.00 20.95 27.54
CA ARG A 53 -24.03 22.03 27.51
C ARG A 53 -22.67 21.49 27.08
N TYR A 54 -22.18 21.99 25.96
CA TYR A 54 -20.85 21.69 25.44
C TYR A 54 -19.94 22.89 25.67
N ILE A 55 -18.79 22.65 26.31
CA ILE A 55 -17.80 23.68 26.59
C ILE A 55 -16.55 23.34 25.78
N PHE A 56 -16.21 24.21 24.83
CA PHE A 56 -14.98 24.12 24.06
C PHE A 56 -13.98 25.11 24.63
N ILE A 57 -12.86 24.60 25.12
CA ILE A 57 -11.76 25.40 25.65
C ILE A 57 -10.61 25.25 24.66
N SER A 58 -10.28 26.33 23.95
CA SER A 58 -9.07 26.40 23.13
C SER A 58 -8.04 27.26 23.86
N GLU A 59 -6.87 26.69 24.07
CA GLU A 59 -5.69 27.42 24.54
C GLU A 59 -5.21 28.34 23.42
N LEU A 60 -5.13 29.64 23.71
CA LEU A 60 -4.56 30.61 22.78
C LEU A 60 -3.06 30.65 23.07
N ASP A 61 -2.28 29.95 22.24
CA ASP A 61 -0.82 30.03 22.30
C ASP A 61 -0.38 31.44 21.89
N SER A 62 -0.10 32.28 22.89
CA SER A 62 0.27 33.69 22.72
C SER A 62 1.62 33.91 22.01
N SER A 63 2.35 32.84 21.67
CA SER A 63 3.60 32.91 20.89
C SER A 63 3.38 32.78 19.38
N ALA A 64 2.22 32.28 18.94
CA ALA A 64 1.84 32.22 17.53
C ALA A 64 0.98 33.44 17.19
N GLY A 65 1.62 34.52 16.72
CA GLY A 65 0.91 35.65 16.12
C GLY A 65 0.04 35.21 14.92
N PRO A 66 -0.68 36.14 14.25
CA PRO A 66 -1.56 35.88 13.10
C PRO A 66 -0.81 35.49 11.80
N VAL A 67 0.14 34.58 11.92
CA VAL A 67 1.00 34.03 10.85
C VAL A 67 0.22 33.05 9.97
N LEU A 68 -0.93 32.55 10.45
CA LEU A 68 -1.71 31.52 9.77
C LEU A 68 -2.45 32.01 8.50
N PHE A 69 -2.76 33.30 8.40
CA PHE A 69 -3.45 33.84 7.24
C PHE A 69 -2.48 34.23 6.13
N ALA A 70 -1.42 35.01 6.39
CA ALA A 70 -0.48 35.46 5.36
C ALA A 70 0.11 34.31 4.51
N HIS A 71 0.36 33.15 5.11
CA HIS A 71 0.88 31.99 4.39
C HIS A 71 -0.15 31.25 3.53
N LYS A 72 -1.45 31.51 3.72
CA LYS A 72 -2.48 30.88 2.91
C LYS A 72 -2.39 31.45 1.50
N GLU A 73 -2.57 32.76 1.32
CA GLU A 73 -2.55 33.41 0.01
C GLU A 73 -1.22 33.19 -0.74
N GLU A 74 -0.09 33.22 -0.02
CA GLU A 74 1.22 32.86 -0.58
C GLU A 74 1.23 31.42 -1.12
N TYR A 75 0.65 30.48 -0.39
CA TYR A 75 0.55 29.09 -0.83
C TYR A 75 -0.47 28.90 -1.97
N TRP A 76 -1.51 29.74 -2.07
CA TRP A 76 -2.41 29.76 -3.23
C TRP A 76 -1.64 30.17 -4.49
N GLN A 77 -0.80 31.21 -4.39
CA GLN A 77 0.04 31.62 -5.51
C GLN A 77 1.02 30.51 -5.89
N ASP A 78 1.63 29.84 -4.91
CA ASP A 78 2.50 28.68 -5.15
C ASP A 78 1.79 27.52 -5.88
N ILE A 79 0.49 27.31 -5.59
CA ILE A 79 -0.35 26.32 -6.28
C ILE A 79 -0.67 26.78 -7.71
N GLU A 80 -1.01 28.05 -7.91
CA GLU A 80 -1.33 28.61 -9.23
C GLU A 80 -0.10 28.69 -10.15
N ASP A 81 1.08 28.94 -9.59
CA ASP A 81 2.35 28.91 -10.29
C ASP A 81 2.76 27.47 -10.67
N TYR A 82 2.14 26.44 -10.09
CA TYR A 82 2.41 25.04 -10.38
C TYR A 82 1.63 24.57 -11.61
N SER A 83 2.32 24.39 -12.74
CA SER A 83 1.73 24.19 -14.07
C SER A 83 0.83 22.95 -14.22
N ASP A 84 0.97 21.95 -13.35
CA ASP A 84 0.21 20.69 -13.45
C ASP A 84 -0.34 20.24 -12.09
N LEU A 85 -1.55 20.69 -11.75
CA LEU A 85 -2.24 20.29 -10.52
C LEU A 85 -2.72 18.83 -10.55
N SER A 86 -2.78 18.17 -11.70
CA SER A 86 -3.21 16.75 -11.78
C SER A 86 -2.27 15.87 -10.95
N CYS A 87 -0.96 16.08 -11.12
CA CYS A 87 0.09 15.34 -10.44
C CYS A 87 0.65 16.03 -9.19
N ALA A 88 0.15 17.22 -8.85
CA ALA A 88 0.65 17.98 -7.71
C ALA A 88 0.35 17.29 -6.38
N THR A 89 1.35 17.21 -5.51
CA THR A 89 1.19 16.83 -4.11
C THR A 89 1.75 17.95 -3.26
N VAL A 90 1.34 18.04 -1.99
CA VAL A 90 1.93 19.02 -1.05
C VAL A 90 3.46 18.93 -1.06
N ALA A 91 4.02 17.72 -1.14
CA ALA A 91 5.47 17.51 -1.22
C ALA A 91 6.07 18.06 -2.53
N LYS A 92 5.46 17.80 -3.69
CA LYS A 92 5.95 18.33 -4.98
C LYS A 92 5.87 19.85 -5.02
N ILE A 93 4.76 20.42 -4.54
CA ILE A 93 4.60 21.88 -4.45
C ILE A 93 5.65 22.44 -3.51
N ASP A 94 5.88 21.86 -2.33
CA ASP A 94 6.88 22.34 -1.36
C ASP A 94 8.34 22.17 -1.84
N GLN A 95 8.60 21.19 -2.69
CA GLN A 95 9.93 20.93 -3.26
C GLN A 95 10.22 21.71 -4.54
N ALA A 96 9.21 22.34 -5.14
CA ALA A 96 9.38 23.17 -6.33
C ALA A 96 10.38 24.31 -6.04
N GLN A 97 11.23 24.64 -7.01
CA GLN A 97 12.28 25.65 -6.81
C GLN A 97 11.71 27.03 -6.43
N THR A 98 10.49 27.34 -6.91
CA THR A 98 9.77 28.58 -6.66
C THR A 98 9.26 28.71 -5.22
N THR A 99 8.94 27.60 -4.57
CA THR A 99 8.26 27.53 -3.27
C THR A 99 9.20 27.16 -2.12
N LYS A 100 10.28 26.43 -2.40
CA LYS A 100 11.25 25.92 -1.42
C LYS A 100 11.88 27.02 -0.57
N LYS A 101 11.98 28.24 -1.10
CA LYS A 101 12.49 29.42 -0.37
C LYS A 101 11.45 30.10 0.52
N ARG A 102 10.15 29.97 0.20
CA ARG A 102 9.04 30.68 0.88
C ARG A 102 8.51 29.89 2.08
N ASN A 103 8.44 28.57 1.94
CA ASN A 103 7.75 27.74 2.90
C ASN A 103 8.73 27.10 3.88
N GLY A 104 8.89 27.72 5.07
CA GLY A 104 9.72 27.27 6.20
C GLY A 104 9.25 25.97 6.88
N GLY A 105 8.81 24.99 6.09
CA GLY A 105 8.57 23.59 6.44
C GLY A 105 7.92 23.35 7.78
N LYS A 106 6.58 23.38 7.86
CA LYS A 106 5.74 22.54 8.74
C LYS A 106 4.27 22.96 8.63
N ILE A 107 3.44 22.09 8.05
CA ILE A 107 2.06 21.68 8.38
C ILE A 107 1.43 21.09 7.09
N PRO A 108 1.75 19.82 6.75
CA PRO A 108 1.28 19.19 5.51
C PRO A 108 -0.25 19.10 5.39
N ARG A 109 -0.96 19.04 6.52
CA ARG A 109 -2.42 18.86 6.56
C ARG A 109 -3.18 20.10 6.10
N LEU A 110 -2.75 21.29 6.52
CA LEU A 110 -3.37 22.56 6.13
C LEU A 110 -3.17 22.82 4.63
N LYS A 111 -1.95 22.59 4.13
CA LYS A 111 -1.62 22.68 2.70
C LYS A 111 -2.46 21.75 1.84
N ARG A 112 -2.72 20.53 2.30
CA ARG A 112 -3.65 19.60 1.61
C ARG A 112 -5.07 20.14 1.56
N ASN A 113 -5.56 20.76 2.65
CA ASN A 113 -6.88 21.38 2.69
C ASN A 113 -6.99 22.60 1.76
N ILE A 114 -5.87 23.23 1.41
CA ILE A 114 -5.81 24.32 0.42
C ILE A 114 -5.73 23.78 -1.01
N LEU A 115 -4.89 22.76 -1.23
CA LEU A 115 -4.69 22.14 -2.55
C LEU A 115 -5.95 21.41 -3.07
N ASN A 116 -6.67 20.70 -2.19
CA ASN A 116 -7.81 19.87 -2.60
C ASN A 116 -8.94 20.69 -3.25
N PRO A 117 -9.40 21.83 -2.70
CA PRO A 117 -10.36 22.71 -3.38
C PRO A 117 -9.92 23.13 -4.78
N LYS A 118 -8.68 23.59 -4.96
CA LYS A 118 -8.15 23.95 -6.29
C LYS A 118 -8.13 22.78 -7.26
N LYS A 119 -7.76 21.59 -6.79
CA LYS A 119 -7.84 20.38 -7.61
C LYS A 119 -9.29 20.06 -7.97
N LEU A 120 -10.25 20.22 -7.06
CA LEU A 120 -11.67 20.00 -7.34
C LEU A 120 -12.26 21.06 -8.28
N GLU A 121 -11.73 22.29 -8.31
CA GLU A 121 -12.08 23.30 -9.32
C GLU A 121 -11.67 22.84 -10.73
N GLN A 122 -10.46 22.27 -10.88
CA GLN A 122 -10.00 21.75 -12.16
C GLN A 122 -10.62 20.38 -12.52
N PHE A 123 -10.91 19.57 -11.50
CA PHE A 123 -11.47 18.22 -11.62
C PHE A 123 -12.80 18.15 -10.86
N PRO A 124 -13.88 18.73 -11.42
CA PRO A 124 -15.19 18.84 -10.74
C PRO A 124 -15.83 17.48 -10.43
N HIS A 125 -15.38 16.43 -11.13
CA HIS A 125 -15.81 15.04 -10.91
C HIS A 125 -14.97 14.30 -9.85
N GLY A 126 -14.21 15.03 -9.04
CA GLY A 126 -13.39 14.48 -7.96
C GLY A 126 -11.95 14.17 -8.36
N LEU A 127 -11.21 13.51 -7.47
CA LEU A 127 -9.82 13.09 -7.67
C LEU A 127 -9.64 11.57 -7.74
N GLY A 128 -10.76 10.85 -7.82
CA GLY A 128 -10.81 9.39 -7.86
C GLY A 128 -11.22 8.88 -9.24
N ILE A 129 -11.80 7.67 -9.24
CA ILE A 129 -12.20 6.95 -10.44
C ILE A 129 -13.25 7.68 -11.29
N ASP A 130 -14.16 8.43 -10.66
CA ASP A 130 -15.22 9.18 -11.35
C ASP A 130 -14.64 10.25 -12.27
N SER A 131 -13.57 10.90 -11.84
CA SER A 131 -12.84 11.90 -12.62
C SER A 131 -12.15 11.26 -13.83
N ILE A 132 -11.51 10.11 -13.63
CA ILE A 132 -10.88 9.35 -14.71
C ILE A 132 -11.93 8.89 -15.72
N HIS A 133 -13.09 8.41 -15.26
CA HIS A 133 -14.17 7.99 -16.13
C HIS A 133 -14.74 9.16 -16.94
N HIS A 134 -14.91 10.33 -16.32
CA HIS A 134 -15.32 11.54 -17.04
C HIS A 134 -14.28 11.96 -18.09
N MET A 135 -12.99 11.96 -17.75
CA MET A 135 -11.92 12.22 -18.71
C MET A 135 -11.94 11.23 -19.87
N TYR A 136 -12.12 9.94 -19.58
CA TYR A 136 -12.26 8.92 -20.61
C TYR A 136 -13.47 9.17 -21.53
N GLN A 137 -14.63 9.52 -20.97
CA GLN A 137 -15.81 9.90 -21.74
C GLN A 137 -15.56 11.09 -22.67
N ALA A 138 -14.80 12.09 -22.22
CA ALA A 138 -14.40 13.21 -23.07
C ALA A 138 -13.41 12.78 -24.17
N GLU A 139 -12.51 11.85 -23.87
CA GLU A 139 -11.52 11.32 -24.82
C GLU A 139 -12.14 10.44 -25.90
N ILE A 140 -13.11 9.57 -25.59
CA ILE A 140 -13.74 8.70 -26.60
C ILE A 140 -14.49 9.47 -27.69
N LEU A 141 -14.94 10.70 -27.40
CA LEU A 141 -15.56 11.59 -28.37
C LEU A 141 -14.54 12.15 -29.38
N LYS A 142 -13.24 12.13 -29.04
CA LYS A 142 -12.17 12.54 -29.95
C LYS A 142 -11.86 11.41 -30.95
N PRO A 143 -11.38 11.73 -32.17
CA PRO A 143 -10.83 10.74 -33.07
C PRO A 143 -9.67 9.97 -32.40
N PRO A 144 -9.51 8.65 -32.63
CA PRO A 144 -8.48 7.84 -31.97
C PRO A 144 -7.07 8.44 -31.97
N VAL A 145 -6.66 9.08 -33.07
CA VAL A 145 -5.32 9.70 -33.23
C VAL A 145 -5.10 10.94 -32.34
N LYS A 146 -6.17 11.51 -31.79
CA LYS A 146 -6.15 12.68 -30.87
C LYS A 146 -6.42 12.29 -29.42
N ARG A 147 -6.63 11.00 -29.15
CA ARG A 147 -6.89 10.53 -27.79
C ARG A 147 -5.61 10.47 -26.99
N TYR A 148 -5.67 10.84 -25.72
CA TYR A 148 -4.65 10.51 -24.73
C TYR A 148 -5.03 9.24 -23.98
N ILE A 149 -6.29 9.14 -23.53
CA ILE A 149 -6.86 7.93 -22.95
C ILE A 149 -7.47 7.09 -24.05
N GLN A 150 -6.92 5.90 -24.26
CA GLN A 150 -7.22 5.05 -25.41
C GLN A 150 -8.26 4.02 -25.07
N SER A 151 -8.17 3.49 -23.85
CA SER A 151 -9.07 2.48 -23.33
C SER A 151 -9.16 2.57 -21.82
N CYS A 152 -10.33 2.28 -21.29
CA CYS A 152 -10.58 2.12 -19.86
C CYS A 152 -11.36 0.81 -19.69
N PHE A 153 -10.87 -0.09 -18.86
CA PHE A 153 -11.52 -1.37 -18.64
C PHE A 153 -11.50 -1.77 -17.17
N THR A 154 -12.62 -2.35 -16.73
CA THR A 154 -12.75 -2.90 -15.39
C THR A 154 -12.55 -4.40 -15.43
N THR A 155 -11.76 -4.91 -14.50
CA THR A 155 -11.52 -6.34 -14.30
C THR A 155 -12.71 -7.02 -13.63
N ALA A 156 -12.76 -8.35 -13.67
CA ALA A 156 -13.80 -9.12 -12.98
C ALA A 156 -13.87 -8.86 -11.46
N LYS A 157 -12.77 -8.35 -10.85
CA LYS A 157 -12.72 -7.98 -9.43
C LYS A 157 -13.07 -6.51 -9.16
N GLY A 158 -13.56 -5.77 -10.16
CA GLY A 158 -13.94 -4.37 -10.01
C GLY A 158 -12.78 -3.37 -10.04
N LYS A 159 -11.53 -3.82 -10.24
CA LYS A 159 -10.39 -2.90 -10.44
C LYS A 159 -10.42 -2.33 -11.84
N THR A 160 -10.27 -1.02 -11.98
CA THR A 160 -10.25 -0.32 -13.27
C THR A 160 -8.83 0.01 -13.68
N SER A 161 -8.50 -0.33 -14.92
CA SER A 161 -7.22 -0.04 -15.57
C SER A 161 -7.47 0.91 -16.73
N MET A 162 -6.49 1.77 -16.97
CA MET A 162 -6.50 2.75 -18.04
C MET A 162 -5.28 2.55 -18.92
N LEU A 163 -5.50 2.51 -20.23
CA LEU A 163 -4.43 2.51 -21.22
C LEU A 163 -4.31 3.91 -21.81
N THR A 164 -3.17 4.54 -21.59
CA THR A 164 -2.81 5.83 -22.18
C THR A 164 -1.55 5.68 -23.01
N PHE A 165 -1.50 6.34 -24.16
CA PHE A 165 -0.26 6.53 -24.91
C PHE A 165 -0.44 7.68 -25.90
N VAL A 166 0.66 8.21 -26.40
CA VAL A 166 0.67 9.23 -27.46
C VAL A 166 0.60 8.51 -28.82
N PRO A 167 -0.49 8.61 -29.60
CA PRO A 167 -0.66 7.86 -30.85
C PRO A 167 0.44 8.09 -31.87
N PHE A 168 1.02 9.29 -31.89
CA PHE A 168 2.15 9.62 -32.74
C PHE A 168 3.36 8.71 -32.47
N LEU A 169 3.67 8.44 -31.20
CA LEU A 169 4.80 7.57 -30.83
C LEU A 169 4.57 6.13 -31.29
N LEU A 170 3.32 5.63 -31.24
CA LEU A 170 3.01 4.30 -31.78
C LEU A 170 3.27 4.20 -33.29
N LYS A 171 3.04 5.27 -34.06
CA LYS A 171 3.34 5.26 -35.50
C LYS A 171 4.82 5.13 -35.77
N LEU A 172 5.67 5.70 -34.91
CA LEU A 172 7.13 5.58 -35.04
C LEU A 172 7.62 4.13 -34.92
N LEU A 173 6.86 3.23 -34.30
CA LEU A 173 7.21 1.80 -34.23
C LEU A 173 7.24 1.09 -35.59
N ASP A 174 6.67 1.69 -36.66
CA ASP A 174 6.80 1.16 -38.03
C ASP A 174 7.98 1.76 -38.81
N ASN A 175 8.69 2.72 -38.21
CA ASN A 175 9.86 3.32 -38.83
C ASN A 175 11.02 2.33 -38.74
N SER A 176 11.67 2.05 -39.87
CA SER A 176 12.82 1.14 -39.96
C SER A 176 14.00 1.51 -39.05
N GLY A 177 14.07 2.76 -38.59
CA GLY A 177 15.07 3.20 -37.61
C GLY A 177 14.77 2.82 -36.16
N VAL A 178 13.54 2.41 -35.82
CA VAL A 178 13.15 2.10 -34.44
C VAL A 178 13.29 0.62 -34.18
N THR A 179 14.34 0.26 -33.44
CA THR A 179 14.66 -1.15 -33.10
C THR A 179 14.28 -1.53 -31.68
N SER A 180 13.86 -0.56 -30.86
CA SER A 180 13.41 -0.81 -29.49
C SER A 180 12.30 0.16 -29.08
N PHE A 181 11.48 -0.27 -28.13
CA PHE A 181 10.56 0.62 -27.44
C PHE A 181 10.60 0.37 -25.93
N GLU A 182 10.25 1.39 -25.17
CA GLU A 182 10.17 1.34 -23.71
C GLU A 182 8.70 1.53 -23.30
N GLY A 183 8.19 0.60 -22.52
CA GLY A 183 6.87 0.68 -21.94
C GLY A 183 6.97 1.04 -20.46
N ASP A 184 6.85 2.33 -20.15
CA ASP A 184 6.71 2.79 -18.76
C ASP A 184 5.28 2.48 -18.30
N THR A 185 5.15 1.75 -17.20
CA THR A 185 3.84 1.47 -16.62
C THR A 185 3.82 1.81 -15.15
N THR A 186 3.05 2.84 -14.79
CA THR A 186 2.83 3.18 -13.38
C THR A 186 1.67 2.36 -12.81
N TYR A 187 1.97 1.38 -11.96
CA TYR A 187 0.96 0.71 -11.13
C TYR A 187 1.02 1.23 -9.69
N ALA A 188 -0.13 1.66 -9.16
CA ALA A 188 -0.27 1.84 -7.72
C ALA A 188 -0.30 0.44 -7.08
N GLY A 189 0.80 0.08 -6.42
CA GLY A 189 1.07 -1.28 -5.94
C GLY A 189 -0.06 -1.87 -5.09
N ILE A 190 -0.35 -3.14 -5.33
CA ILE A 190 -1.17 -3.97 -4.47
C ILE A 190 -0.25 -5.09 -3.99
N ASP A 191 -0.07 -5.14 -2.67
CA ASP A 191 0.69 -6.08 -1.83
C ASP A 191 1.46 -7.22 -2.55
N THR A 192 2.79 -7.13 -2.50
CA THR A 192 3.78 -7.69 -3.44
C THR A 192 4.25 -9.13 -3.20
N ALA A 193 3.52 -9.95 -2.43
CA ALA A 193 4.08 -11.25 -2.01
C ALA A 193 3.78 -12.44 -2.96
N LYS A 194 2.83 -12.34 -3.89
CA LYS A 194 2.46 -13.45 -4.79
C LYS A 194 2.10 -12.94 -6.18
N LEU A 195 2.72 -13.53 -7.21
CA LEU A 195 2.36 -13.31 -8.61
C LEU A 195 0.85 -13.50 -8.75
N ASN A 196 0.15 -12.40 -8.97
CA ASN A 196 -1.28 -12.46 -8.99
C ASN A 196 -1.72 -12.77 -10.41
N GLU A 197 -2.36 -13.92 -10.62
CA GLU A 197 -2.86 -14.33 -11.92
C GLU A 197 -3.77 -13.26 -12.57
N TRP A 198 -4.43 -12.42 -11.75
CA TRP A 198 -5.20 -11.29 -12.26
C TRP A 198 -4.34 -10.14 -12.79
N GLU A 199 -3.15 -9.87 -12.24
CA GLU A 199 -2.21 -8.88 -12.79
C GLU A 199 -1.76 -9.33 -14.17
N LEU A 200 -1.40 -10.62 -14.29
CA LEU A 200 -1.02 -11.21 -15.57
C LEU A 200 -2.15 -11.06 -16.61
N THR A 201 -3.39 -11.29 -16.18
CA THR A 201 -4.57 -11.10 -17.05
C THR A 201 -4.78 -9.64 -17.44
N ILE A 202 -4.56 -8.69 -16.52
CA ILE A 202 -4.61 -7.24 -16.82
C ILE A 202 -3.55 -6.89 -17.86
N PHE A 203 -2.30 -7.31 -17.64
CA PHE A 203 -1.20 -6.99 -18.53
C PHE A 203 -1.38 -7.61 -19.90
N ALA A 204 -1.76 -8.89 -19.98
CA ALA A 204 -2.09 -9.51 -21.25
C ALA A 204 -3.17 -8.72 -22.01
N LYS A 205 -4.25 -8.32 -21.32
CA LYS A 205 -5.31 -7.49 -21.91
C LYS A 205 -4.81 -6.10 -22.31
N LEU A 206 -3.92 -5.49 -21.53
CA LEU A 206 -3.33 -4.19 -21.83
C LEU A 206 -2.48 -4.25 -23.10
N PHE A 207 -1.63 -5.27 -23.23
CA PHE A 207 -0.81 -5.47 -24.41
C PHE A 207 -1.65 -5.90 -25.63
N ASP A 208 -2.70 -6.70 -25.45
CA ASP A 208 -3.65 -6.99 -26.52
C ASP A 208 -4.33 -5.72 -27.02
N GLU A 209 -4.73 -4.84 -26.11
CA GLU A 209 -5.34 -3.56 -26.46
C GLU A 209 -4.34 -2.62 -27.14
N LEU A 210 -3.09 -2.62 -26.69
CA LEU A 210 -2.00 -1.89 -27.35
C LEU A 210 -1.79 -2.40 -28.79
N GLN A 211 -1.72 -3.71 -28.98
CA GLN A 211 -1.62 -4.37 -30.29
C GLN A 211 -2.81 -4.01 -31.19
N ARG A 212 -4.03 -4.07 -30.64
CA ARG A 212 -5.27 -3.70 -31.34
C ARG A 212 -5.24 -2.24 -31.76
N MET A 213 -4.84 -1.33 -30.87
CA MET A 213 -4.78 0.10 -31.18
C MET A 213 -3.71 0.41 -32.22
N LYS A 214 -2.55 -0.24 -32.12
CA LYS A 214 -1.49 -0.15 -33.13
C LYS A 214 -2.00 -0.60 -34.51
N LEU A 215 -2.69 -1.74 -34.57
CA LEU A 215 -3.35 -2.23 -35.77
C LEU A 215 -4.37 -1.22 -36.32
N VAL A 216 -5.18 -0.59 -35.48
CA VAL A 216 -6.12 0.46 -35.89
C VAL A 216 -5.41 1.69 -36.48
N PHE A 217 -4.27 2.08 -35.91
CA PHE A 217 -3.55 3.28 -36.34
C PHE A 217 -2.70 3.11 -37.58
N THR A 218 -2.14 1.91 -37.77
CA THR A 218 -1.11 1.68 -38.79
C THR A 218 -1.39 0.51 -39.72
N GLY A 219 -2.46 -0.24 -39.47
CA GLY A 219 -2.82 -1.43 -40.23
C GLY A 219 -1.90 -2.63 -39.97
N ARG A 220 -0.99 -2.54 -38.99
CA ARG A 220 -0.04 -3.62 -38.63
C ARG A 220 0.05 -3.76 -37.11
N PRO A 221 0.23 -4.98 -36.58
CA PRO A 221 0.56 -5.16 -35.16
C PRO A 221 1.99 -4.68 -34.86
N ILE A 222 2.35 -4.59 -33.58
CA ILE A 222 3.73 -4.32 -33.11
C ILE A 222 4.64 -5.43 -33.65
N PRO A 223 5.56 -5.12 -34.57
CA PRO A 223 6.19 -6.16 -35.37
C PRO A 223 7.59 -6.45 -34.83
N PHE A 224 7.66 -7.34 -33.84
CA PHE A 224 8.96 -7.83 -33.34
C PHE A 224 9.63 -8.73 -34.38
N LYS A 225 10.88 -8.41 -34.72
CA LYS A 225 11.67 -9.08 -35.76
C LYS A 225 11.81 -10.58 -35.55
N GLN A 226 11.83 -11.03 -34.29
CA GLN A 226 11.95 -12.45 -33.94
C GLN A 226 10.65 -13.24 -34.19
N PHE A 227 9.49 -12.58 -34.16
CA PHE A 227 8.19 -13.26 -34.14
C PHE A 227 7.39 -13.09 -35.44
N VAL A 228 7.64 -12.02 -36.20
CA VAL A 228 6.85 -11.70 -37.40
C VAL A 228 7.78 -11.37 -38.57
N CYS A 229 7.50 -11.95 -39.74
CA CYS A 229 8.22 -11.63 -40.97
C CYS A 229 8.06 -10.14 -41.31
N GLY A 230 9.18 -9.45 -41.56
CA GLY A 230 9.20 -8.00 -41.77
C GLY A 230 9.13 -7.17 -40.48
N GLY A 231 9.22 -7.80 -39.31
CA GLY A 231 9.36 -7.11 -38.03
C GLY A 231 10.68 -6.35 -37.89
N GLN A 232 10.62 -5.22 -37.20
CA GLN A 232 11.74 -4.29 -37.04
C GLN A 232 12.18 -4.16 -35.58
N LEU A 233 11.24 -4.32 -34.64
CA LEU A 233 11.54 -4.22 -33.23
C LEU A 233 12.36 -5.43 -32.79
N LEU A 234 13.55 -5.18 -32.26
CA LEU A 234 14.43 -6.19 -31.71
C LEU A 234 14.07 -6.47 -30.27
N VAL A 235 13.83 -5.40 -29.49
CA VAL A 235 13.67 -5.51 -28.04
C VAL A 235 12.63 -4.54 -27.49
N THR A 236 12.14 -4.85 -26.29
CA THR A 236 11.29 -3.99 -25.47
C THR A 236 11.92 -3.84 -24.08
N ASN A 237 11.91 -2.64 -23.53
CA ASN A 237 12.29 -2.37 -22.15
C ASN A 237 11.04 -2.28 -21.27
N LEU A 238 11.05 -2.95 -20.12
CA LEU A 238 9.94 -2.99 -19.15
C LEU A 238 10.47 -2.89 -17.70
N ASP A 239 9.59 -2.55 -16.76
CA ASP A 239 9.92 -2.28 -15.35
C ASP A 239 10.03 -3.55 -14.47
N MET A 240 10.30 -4.70 -15.10
CA MET A 240 10.53 -6.02 -14.45
C MET A 240 9.37 -6.63 -13.66
N ASP A 241 8.17 -6.05 -13.66
CA ASP A 241 7.03 -6.77 -13.10
C ASP A 241 6.80 -8.09 -13.87
N THR A 242 6.84 -9.22 -13.16
CA THR A 242 6.78 -10.53 -13.81
C THR A 242 5.43 -10.72 -14.53
N ALA A 243 4.35 -10.18 -13.98
CA ALA A 243 3.04 -10.24 -14.63
C ALA A 243 3.01 -9.37 -15.90
N GLN A 244 3.69 -8.23 -15.92
CA GLN A 244 3.90 -7.41 -17.13
C GLN A 244 4.65 -8.17 -18.22
N VAL A 245 5.80 -8.74 -17.87
CA VAL A 245 6.66 -9.52 -18.78
C VAL A 245 5.86 -10.66 -19.41
N LEU A 246 5.23 -11.49 -18.58
CA LEU A 246 4.46 -12.64 -19.05
C LEU A 246 3.20 -12.22 -19.82
N GLY A 247 2.57 -11.10 -19.43
CA GLY A 247 1.43 -10.54 -20.13
C GLY A 247 1.79 -10.10 -21.55
N LEU A 248 2.95 -9.45 -21.71
CA LEU A 248 3.46 -9.08 -23.03
C LEU A 248 3.80 -10.32 -23.86
N CYS A 249 4.52 -11.30 -23.30
CA CYS A 249 4.83 -12.55 -24.00
C CYS A 249 3.57 -13.26 -24.51
N ARG A 250 2.53 -13.37 -23.67
CA ARG A 250 1.23 -13.93 -24.07
C ARG A 250 0.58 -13.16 -25.21
N SER A 251 0.66 -11.83 -25.19
CA SER A 251 0.12 -11.01 -26.27
C SER A 251 0.91 -11.20 -27.58
N VAL A 252 2.25 -11.20 -27.51
CA VAL A 252 3.13 -11.40 -28.66
C VAL A 252 2.91 -12.77 -29.32
N LEU A 253 2.76 -13.84 -28.55
CA LEU A 253 2.50 -15.19 -29.09
C LEU A 253 1.24 -15.27 -29.96
N LYS A 254 0.21 -14.46 -29.69
CA LYS A 254 -1.01 -14.41 -30.51
C LYS A 254 -0.75 -13.89 -31.92
N PHE A 255 0.25 -13.04 -32.08
CA PHE A 255 0.62 -12.40 -33.34
C PHE A 255 1.87 -13.01 -33.98
N SER A 256 2.53 -13.96 -33.30
CA SER A 256 3.69 -14.68 -33.84
C SER A 256 3.30 -15.51 -35.06
N ASP A 257 4.17 -15.50 -36.08
CA ASP A 257 4.12 -16.44 -37.20
C ASP A 257 5.00 -17.66 -36.87
N PRO A 258 4.42 -18.84 -36.57
CA PRO A 258 5.20 -20.02 -36.21
C PRO A 258 6.11 -20.51 -37.34
N LYS A 259 5.74 -20.28 -38.61
CA LYS A 259 6.55 -20.72 -39.76
C LYS A 259 7.83 -19.90 -39.90
N TYR A 260 7.73 -18.61 -39.61
CA TYR A 260 8.86 -17.69 -39.66
C TYR A 260 9.72 -17.77 -38.38
N SER A 261 9.09 -17.71 -37.21
CA SER A 261 9.79 -17.67 -35.93
C SER A 261 10.35 -19.02 -35.49
N GLY A 262 9.78 -20.13 -35.97
CA GLY A 262 10.06 -21.47 -35.47
C GLY A 262 9.53 -21.73 -34.07
N ILE A 263 8.73 -20.81 -33.51
CA ILE A 263 8.19 -20.89 -32.14
C ILE A 263 6.74 -21.41 -32.21
N PRO A 264 6.43 -22.59 -31.65
CA PRO A 264 5.07 -23.11 -31.55
C PRO A 264 4.13 -22.14 -30.81
N LYS A 265 2.84 -22.11 -31.19
CA LYS A 265 1.84 -21.22 -30.56
C LYS A 265 1.56 -21.55 -29.08
N ASP A 266 1.84 -22.77 -28.68
CA ASP A 266 1.71 -23.32 -27.33
C ASP A 266 2.99 -23.20 -26.49
N THR A 267 4.01 -22.49 -27.01
CA THR A 267 5.25 -22.21 -26.26
C THR A 267 4.95 -21.44 -24.98
N ASN A 268 5.64 -21.78 -23.89
CA ASN A 268 5.45 -21.12 -22.62
C ASN A 268 5.92 -19.65 -22.69
N PRO A 269 5.15 -18.66 -22.19
CA PRO A 269 5.52 -17.24 -22.25
C PRO A 269 6.88 -16.92 -21.61
N GLU A 270 7.27 -17.67 -20.58
CA GLU A 270 8.58 -17.57 -19.89
C GLU A 270 9.74 -17.85 -20.86
N ASP A 271 9.58 -18.81 -21.76
CA ASP A 271 10.66 -19.29 -22.63
C ASP A 271 10.98 -18.27 -23.74
N ILE A 272 10.01 -17.44 -24.12
CA ILE A 272 10.21 -16.43 -25.16
C ILE A 272 10.64 -15.07 -24.61
N ALA A 273 10.48 -14.82 -23.31
CA ALA A 273 10.83 -13.53 -22.70
C ALA A 273 12.29 -13.11 -22.98
N PRO A 274 13.30 -14.00 -22.85
CA PRO A 274 14.70 -13.62 -23.10
C PRO A 274 14.99 -13.20 -24.55
N LEU A 275 14.11 -13.54 -25.51
CA LEU A 275 14.34 -13.29 -26.93
C LEU A 275 14.17 -11.82 -27.31
N PHE A 276 13.37 -11.07 -26.56
CA PHE A 276 13.03 -9.68 -26.93
C PHE A 276 12.86 -8.76 -25.72
N ILE A 277 12.81 -9.26 -24.50
CA ILE A 277 12.70 -8.40 -23.32
C ILE A 277 14.10 -8.04 -22.83
N LYS A 278 14.34 -6.75 -22.69
CA LYS A 278 15.50 -6.18 -22.04
C LYS A 278 15.04 -5.43 -20.80
N ILE A 279 15.96 -5.38 -19.85
CA ILE A 279 15.71 -4.83 -18.54
C ILE A 279 16.73 -3.71 -18.36
N CYS A 280 16.27 -2.54 -17.92
CA CYS A 280 17.19 -1.48 -17.59
C CYS A 280 17.92 -1.80 -16.28
N TRP A 281 19.15 -1.29 -16.17
CA TRP A 281 20.01 -1.51 -15.00
C TRP A 281 19.35 -1.16 -13.67
N ARG A 282 18.52 -0.12 -13.66
CA ARG A 282 17.83 0.35 -12.46
C ARG A 282 16.84 -0.70 -11.96
N HIS A 283 15.96 -1.20 -12.83
CA HIS A 283 14.94 -2.18 -12.45
C HIS A 283 15.55 -3.54 -12.12
N ALA A 284 16.63 -3.95 -12.79
CA ALA A 284 17.40 -5.14 -12.40
C ALA A 284 17.90 -5.10 -10.94
N LYS A 285 18.26 -3.90 -10.47
CA LYS A 285 18.85 -3.68 -9.14
C LYS A 285 17.82 -3.42 -8.04
N GLU A 286 16.62 -3.01 -8.39
CA GLU A 286 15.60 -2.62 -7.41
C GLU A 286 15.24 -3.75 -6.43
N PRO A 287 15.01 -5.02 -6.85
CA PRO A 287 14.79 -6.12 -5.92
C PRO A 287 16.01 -6.41 -5.00
N VAL A 288 17.22 -6.09 -5.47
CA VAL A 288 18.44 -6.27 -4.67
C VAL A 288 18.50 -5.22 -3.55
N HIS A 289 17.96 -4.02 -3.77
CA HIS A 289 17.90 -2.97 -2.74
C HIS A 289 17.12 -3.40 -1.49
N ASP A 290 16.10 -4.23 -1.63
CA ASP A 290 15.35 -4.79 -0.49
C ASP A 290 16.20 -5.71 0.39
N LEU A 291 17.27 -6.28 -0.17
CA LEU A 291 18.21 -7.12 0.56
C LEU A 291 19.21 -6.30 1.38
N LYS A 292 19.32 -4.98 1.17
CA LYS A 292 20.37 -4.14 1.77
C LYS A 292 20.42 -4.21 3.29
N SER A 293 19.27 -4.32 3.98
CA SER A 293 19.21 -4.46 5.44
C SER A 293 19.37 -5.91 5.92
N LEU A 294 19.30 -6.87 5.01
CA LEU A 294 19.34 -8.30 5.30
C LEU A 294 20.75 -8.90 5.07
N VAL A 295 21.58 -8.22 4.27
CA VAL A 295 22.93 -8.66 3.94
C VAL A 295 24.01 -7.70 4.46
N SER A 296 25.27 -8.16 4.46
CA SER A 296 26.40 -7.29 4.78
C SER A 296 26.61 -6.23 3.69
N ALA A 297 27.34 -5.15 3.98
CA ALA A 297 27.64 -4.13 2.97
C ALA A 297 28.44 -4.71 1.78
N ASP A 298 29.36 -5.63 2.04
CA ASP A 298 30.18 -6.28 1.01
C ASP A 298 29.34 -7.25 0.16
N ASP A 299 28.47 -8.04 0.78
CA ASP A 299 27.54 -8.91 0.05
C ASP A 299 26.55 -8.09 -0.76
N PHE A 300 26.04 -6.99 -0.20
CA PHE A 300 25.17 -6.07 -0.94
C PHE A 300 25.90 -5.52 -2.18
N ALA A 301 27.15 -5.07 -2.04
CA ALA A 301 27.95 -4.63 -3.17
C ALA A 301 28.12 -5.73 -4.22
N ARG A 302 28.45 -6.96 -3.79
CA ARG A 302 28.56 -8.13 -4.69
C ARG A 302 27.25 -8.45 -5.40
N LEU A 303 26.13 -8.44 -4.68
CA LEU A 303 24.80 -8.67 -5.24
C LEU A 303 24.42 -7.59 -6.24
N MET A 304 24.85 -6.34 -6.04
CA MET A 304 24.64 -5.27 -7.00
C MET A 304 25.43 -5.47 -8.31
N GLU A 305 26.41 -6.38 -8.33
CA GLU A 305 27.20 -6.70 -9.51
C GLU A 305 26.72 -8.00 -10.21
N PHE A 306 25.58 -8.58 -9.80
CA PHE A 306 25.09 -9.87 -10.31
C PHE A 306 24.92 -9.93 -11.84
N VAL A 307 24.69 -8.79 -12.48
CA VAL A 307 24.49 -8.69 -13.93
C VAL A 307 25.81 -8.87 -14.69
N TYR A 308 26.96 -8.70 -14.02
CA TYR A 308 28.28 -8.97 -14.59
C TYR A 308 28.72 -10.42 -14.41
N ILE A 309 27.85 -11.28 -13.84
CA ILE A 309 28.11 -12.71 -13.77
C ILE A 309 28.00 -13.28 -15.20
N ASP A 310 29.13 -13.72 -15.72
CA ASP A 310 29.32 -14.12 -17.12
C ASP A 310 28.97 -15.59 -17.40
N SER A 311 28.75 -16.39 -16.36
CA SER A 311 28.46 -17.81 -16.48
C SER A 311 27.26 -18.22 -15.64
N LYS A 312 26.48 -19.17 -16.18
CA LYS A 312 25.35 -19.77 -15.47
C LYS A 312 25.78 -20.44 -14.17
N GLU A 313 26.95 -21.09 -14.16
CA GLU A 313 27.51 -21.71 -12.96
C GLU A 313 27.80 -20.70 -11.85
N ALA A 314 28.45 -19.57 -12.17
CA ALA A 314 28.69 -18.51 -11.20
C ALA A 314 27.38 -17.88 -10.68
N LEU A 315 26.36 -17.80 -11.54
CA LEU A 315 25.04 -17.31 -11.14
C LEU A 315 24.35 -18.31 -10.19
N ASP A 316 24.34 -19.59 -10.55
CA ASP A 316 23.76 -20.66 -9.73
C ASP A 316 24.46 -20.75 -8.36
N ASN A 317 25.79 -20.63 -8.32
CA ASN A 317 26.57 -20.58 -7.09
C ASN A 317 26.18 -19.37 -6.23
N THR A 318 26.09 -18.18 -6.83
CA THR A 318 25.63 -16.96 -6.13
C THR A 318 24.21 -17.13 -5.58
N VAL A 319 23.29 -17.71 -6.36
CA VAL A 319 21.92 -18.00 -5.93
C VAL A 319 21.89 -18.98 -4.77
N GLN A 320 22.68 -20.05 -4.81
CA GLN A 320 22.77 -21.02 -3.72
C GLN A 320 23.35 -20.40 -2.45
N GLU A 321 24.39 -19.57 -2.57
CA GLU A 321 24.96 -18.81 -1.44
C GLU A 321 23.92 -17.89 -0.80
N ILE A 322 23.15 -17.13 -1.58
CA ILE A 322 22.05 -16.28 -1.08
C ILE A 322 20.99 -17.13 -0.38
N LYS A 323 20.54 -18.22 -1.00
CA LYS A 323 19.53 -19.13 -0.41
C LYS A 323 20.01 -19.70 0.92
N MET A 324 21.26 -20.14 0.99
CA MET A 324 21.88 -20.64 2.22
C MET A 324 21.97 -19.54 3.28
N SER A 325 22.32 -18.32 2.87
CA SER A 325 22.42 -17.17 3.75
C SER A 325 21.06 -16.77 4.35
N LEU A 326 20.01 -16.76 3.52
CA LEU A 326 18.64 -16.51 3.96
C LEU A 326 18.13 -17.61 4.90
N ARG A 327 18.42 -18.88 4.62
CA ARG A 327 18.00 -20.01 5.46
C ARG A 327 18.71 -20.06 6.82
N THR A 328 20.02 -19.86 6.81
CA THR A 328 20.85 -20.03 8.02
C THR A 328 20.94 -18.75 8.86
N GLY A 329 20.65 -17.59 8.26
CA GLY A 329 21.01 -16.29 8.82
C GLY A 329 22.53 -16.05 8.86
N ILE A 330 23.32 -16.95 8.27
CA ILE A 330 24.77 -16.93 8.19
C ILE A 330 25.17 -16.67 6.74
N LEU A 331 25.61 -15.45 6.45
CA LEU A 331 26.15 -15.13 5.14
C LEU A 331 27.51 -15.79 4.96
N VAL A 332 27.66 -16.55 3.87
CA VAL A 332 28.92 -17.17 3.48
C VAL A 332 29.81 -16.08 2.88
N ASN A 333 30.50 -15.34 3.74
CA ASN A 333 31.59 -14.47 3.30
C ASN A 333 32.89 -15.30 3.33
N ASN A 334 33.59 -15.40 2.20
CA ASN A 334 34.87 -16.11 2.08
C ASN A 334 35.94 -15.55 3.02
N ASN A 335 35.78 -14.32 3.51
CA ASN A 335 36.75 -13.65 4.40
C ASN A 335 36.49 -13.88 5.89
N ASN A 336 35.34 -14.45 6.28
CA ASN A 336 35.03 -14.72 7.68
C ASN A 336 35.24 -16.20 7.99
N GLU A 337 36.08 -16.54 8.97
CA GLU A 337 36.17 -17.91 9.46
C GLU A 337 34.81 -18.40 9.98
N MET A 338 34.55 -19.70 9.84
CA MET A 338 33.32 -20.35 10.32
C MET A 338 33.08 -20.06 11.82
N SER A 339 34.15 -19.97 12.61
CA SER A 339 34.15 -19.62 14.04
C SER A 339 33.56 -18.23 14.31
N GLN A 340 34.01 -17.20 13.59
CA GLN A 340 33.51 -15.83 13.69
C GLN A 340 32.04 -15.74 13.28
N ARG A 341 31.65 -16.49 12.24
CA ARG A 341 30.26 -16.55 11.78
C ARG A 341 29.34 -17.18 12.82
N MET A 342 29.76 -18.27 13.45
CA MET A 342 29.02 -18.93 14.52
C MET A 342 28.84 -18.00 15.73
N SER A 343 29.91 -17.28 16.11
CA SER A 343 29.87 -16.31 17.21
C SER A 343 28.89 -15.16 16.93
N CYS A 344 28.97 -14.54 15.74
CA CYS A 344 28.07 -13.45 15.36
C CYS A 344 26.61 -13.91 15.25
N ASN A 345 26.34 -15.10 14.71
CA ASN A 345 24.98 -15.63 14.65
C ASN A 345 24.45 -15.94 16.06
N MET A 346 25.28 -16.51 16.93
CA MET A 346 24.92 -16.74 18.31
C MET A 346 24.58 -15.43 19.03
N GLN A 347 25.37 -14.38 18.84
CA GLN A 347 25.05 -13.03 19.36
C GLN A 347 23.74 -12.48 18.81
N ARG A 348 23.47 -12.63 17.50
CA ARG A 348 22.18 -12.21 16.90
C ARG A 348 21.01 -12.98 17.49
N ARG A 349 21.14 -14.29 17.67
CA ARG A 349 20.12 -15.13 18.32
C ARG A 349 19.87 -14.71 19.76
N PHE A 350 20.92 -14.42 20.52
CA PHE A 350 20.79 -13.87 21.88
C PHE A 350 20.10 -12.50 21.87
N ALA A 351 20.45 -11.60 20.95
CA ALA A 351 19.82 -10.29 20.84
C ALA A 351 18.32 -10.40 20.45
N VAL A 352 17.97 -11.33 19.56
CA VAL A 352 16.57 -11.61 19.21
C VAL A 352 15.81 -12.19 20.41
N ALA A 353 16.40 -13.15 21.12
CA ALA A 353 15.80 -13.73 22.33
C ALA A 353 15.60 -12.67 23.42
N GLN A 354 16.59 -11.80 23.66
CA GLN A 354 16.46 -10.67 24.59
C GLN A 354 15.36 -9.69 24.16
N LYS A 355 15.27 -9.35 22.88
CA LYS A 355 14.19 -8.48 22.36
C LYS A 355 12.81 -9.13 22.51
N MET A 356 12.70 -10.43 22.27
CA MET A 356 11.46 -11.18 22.46
C MET A 356 11.06 -11.20 23.93
N GLN A 357 12.01 -11.46 24.84
CA GLN A 357 11.78 -11.39 26.29
C GLN A 357 11.37 -9.99 26.73
N ALA A 358 12.05 -8.95 26.26
CA ALA A 358 11.67 -7.56 26.54
C ALA A 358 10.27 -7.22 25.99
N SER A 359 9.91 -7.76 24.82
CA SER A 359 8.57 -7.60 24.25
C SER A 359 7.50 -8.28 25.10
N HIS A 360 7.76 -9.49 25.62
CA HIS A 360 6.85 -10.17 26.53
C HIS A 360 6.66 -9.38 27.83
N VAL A 361 7.76 -8.93 28.45
CA VAL A 361 7.70 -8.07 29.65
C VAL A 361 6.91 -6.78 29.37
N ALA A 362 7.12 -6.15 28.21
CA ALA A 362 6.37 -4.96 27.83
C ALA A 362 4.87 -5.25 27.64
N GLN A 363 4.50 -6.41 27.08
CA GLN A 363 3.11 -6.85 26.94
C GLN A 363 2.47 -7.13 28.31
N ASP A 364 3.19 -7.78 29.22
CA ASP A 364 2.71 -8.06 30.57
C ASP A 364 2.48 -6.75 31.36
N ILE A 365 3.41 -5.80 31.28
CA ILE A 365 3.27 -4.46 31.88
C ILE A 365 2.06 -3.74 31.26
N SER A 366 1.93 -3.78 29.93
CA SER A 366 0.79 -3.17 29.23
C SER A 366 -0.54 -3.76 29.71
N HIS A 367 -0.61 -5.08 29.88
CA HIS A 367 -1.80 -5.77 30.41
C HIS A 367 -2.08 -5.37 31.86
N GLN A 368 -1.06 -5.27 32.70
CA GLN A 368 -1.20 -4.84 34.09
C GLN A 368 -1.72 -3.39 34.20
N ILE A 369 -1.21 -2.48 33.37
CA ILE A 369 -1.70 -1.09 33.31
C ILE A 369 -3.16 -1.07 32.87
N GLN A 370 -3.56 -1.90 31.89
CA GLN A 370 -4.96 -1.98 31.45
C GLN A 370 -5.89 -2.43 32.58
N LEU A 371 -5.49 -3.43 33.37
CA LEU A 371 -6.27 -3.87 34.54
C LEU A 371 -6.43 -2.75 35.59
N GLN A 372 -5.42 -1.91 35.78
CA GLN A 372 -5.51 -0.75 36.68
C GLN A 372 -6.46 0.33 36.14
N ILE A 373 -6.43 0.59 34.83
CA ILE A 373 -7.36 1.52 34.16
C ILE A 373 -8.80 1.04 34.34
N ASP A 374 -9.05 -0.25 34.16
CA ASP A 374 -10.40 -0.83 34.26
C ASP A 374 -10.92 -0.75 35.71
N ALA A 375 -10.08 -1.08 36.70
CA ALA A 375 -10.44 -0.98 38.12
C ALA A 375 -10.73 0.47 38.55
N GLU A 376 -9.98 1.45 38.05
CA GLU A 376 -10.24 2.87 38.36
C GLU A 376 -11.50 3.38 37.66
N THR A 377 -11.79 2.89 36.45
CA THR A 377 -13.02 3.21 35.72
C THR A 377 -14.25 2.71 36.48
N GLU A 378 -14.18 1.52 37.07
CA GLU A 378 -15.25 0.97 37.92
C GLU A 378 -15.48 1.82 39.17
N LYS A 379 -14.40 2.21 39.88
CA LYS A 379 -14.50 3.13 41.04
C LYS A 379 -15.13 4.46 40.66
N GLN A 380 -14.79 5.02 39.50
CA GLN A 380 -15.42 6.25 39.01
C GLN A 380 -16.91 6.06 38.69
N CYS A 381 -17.31 4.89 38.20
CA CYS A 381 -18.72 4.56 37.98
C CYS A 381 -19.50 4.56 39.31
N LEU A 382 -18.97 3.86 40.32
CA LEU A 382 -19.55 3.82 41.67
C LEU A 382 -19.61 5.21 42.32
N SER A 383 -18.56 6.03 42.16
CA SER A 383 -18.54 7.42 42.63
C SER A 383 -19.60 8.29 41.93
N LYS A 384 -19.83 8.09 40.64
CA LYS A 384 -20.90 8.79 39.91
C LYS A 384 -22.29 8.36 40.40
N GLU A 385 -22.51 7.09 40.70
CA GLU A 385 -23.79 6.59 41.24
C GLU A 385 -24.08 7.12 42.64
N THR A 386 -23.10 7.06 43.55
CA THR A 386 -23.23 7.64 44.89
C THR A 386 -23.50 9.15 44.82
N SER A 387 -22.84 9.88 43.93
CA SER A 387 -23.12 11.31 43.69
C SER A 387 -24.55 11.55 43.20
N LYS A 388 -25.12 10.68 42.36
CA LYS A 388 -26.53 10.78 41.91
C LYS A 388 -27.49 10.59 43.08
N VAL A 389 -27.24 9.62 43.97
CA VAL A 389 -28.07 9.36 45.16
C VAL A 389 -28.05 10.57 46.11
N LEU A 390 -26.86 11.11 46.43
CA LEU A 390 -26.73 12.29 47.29
C LEU A 390 -27.43 13.52 46.70
N LYS A 391 -27.35 13.74 45.38
CA LYS A 391 -28.07 14.82 44.70
C LYS A 391 -29.59 14.63 44.76
N ALA A 392 -30.09 13.40 44.67
CA ALA A 392 -31.52 13.10 44.81
C ALA A 392 -32.02 13.40 46.23
N GLN A 393 -31.28 12.97 47.26
CA GLN A 393 -31.57 13.28 48.66
C GLN A 393 -31.60 14.79 48.91
N LEU A 394 -30.60 15.52 48.39
CA LEU A 394 -30.53 16.97 48.52
C LEU A 394 -31.71 17.68 47.82
N LYS A 395 -32.16 17.18 46.67
CA LYS A 395 -33.36 17.69 45.99
C LYS A 395 -34.62 17.44 46.81
N GLU A 396 -34.76 16.25 47.41
CA GLU A 396 -35.90 15.91 48.28
C GLU A 396 -35.97 16.83 49.51
N LEU A 397 -34.84 17.02 50.21
CA LEU A 397 -34.73 17.93 51.35
C LEU A 397 -35.11 19.37 50.97
N LYS A 398 -34.65 19.86 49.82
CA LYS A 398 -35.02 21.20 49.31
C LYS A 398 -36.51 21.31 48.99
N THR A 399 -37.12 20.28 48.39
CA THR A 399 -38.56 20.31 48.11
C THR A 399 -39.41 20.30 49.38
N LYS A 400 -39.00 19.54 50.40
CA LYS A 400 -39.66 19.53 51.72
C LYS A 400 -39.57 20.89 52.42
N ALA A 401 -38.40 21.55 52.37
CA ALA A 401 -38.22 22.88 52.94
C ALA A 401 -39.10 23.96 52.26
N SER A 402 -39.29 23.88 50.95
CA SER A 402 -40.08 24.88 50.19
C SER A 402 -41.59 24.82 50.43
N LYS A 403 -42.14 23.68 50.89
CA LYS A 403 -43.59 23.49 51.08
C LYS A 403 -44.12 23.99 52.43
N GLY A 404 -43.28 24.62 53.25
CA GLY A 404 -43.72 25.24 54.51
C GLY A 404 -44.34 24.29 55.54
N GLN A 405 -44.16 22.97 55.38
CA GLN A 405 -44.75 21.97 56.25
C GLN A 405 -43.90 21.85 57.52
N THR A 406 -44.25 22.64 58.54
CA THR A 406 -43.48 22.88 59.77
C THR A 406 -43.69 21.83 60.87
N SER A 407 -44.11 20.62 60.54
CA SER A 407 -44.23 19.52 61.51
C SER A 407 -43.53 18.28 60.97
N VAL A 408 -42.23 18.18 61.23
CA VAL A 408 -41.48 16.93 61.02
C VAL A 408 -41.23 16.34 62.40
N ASP A 409 -41.99 15.29 62.69
CA ASP A 409 -41.64 14.31 63.70
C ASP A 409 -40.29 13.73 63.30
N VAL A 410 -39.26 14.00 64.09
CA VAL A 410 -37.88 13.62 63.82
C VAL A 410 -37.78 12.11 64.02
N ASN A 411 -38.15 11.35 62.99
CA ASN A 411 -37.74 9.96 62.93
C ASN A 411 -36.21 9.94 62.88
N PRO A 412 -35.53 9.25 63.82
CA PRO A 412 -34.09 9.18 63.86
C PRO A 412 -33.59 8.70 62.51
N VAL A 413 -32.69 9.48 61.92
CA VAL A 413 -31.95 9.13 60.71
C VAL A 413 -31.56 7.66 60.83
N PRO A 414 -31.95 6.79 59.88
CA PRO A 414 -31.46 5.43 59.88
C PRO A 414 -29.94 5.55 59.85
N THR A 415 -29.30 5.20 60.95
CA THR A 415 -27.86 5.05 61.04
C THR A 415 -27.53 4.02 59.96
N LEU A 416 -27.19 4.49 58.77
CA LEU A 416 -26.60 3.64 57.75
C LEU A 416 -25.47 2.93 58.48
N PRO A 417 -25.42 1.59 58.46
CA PRO A 417 -24.29 0.90 59.04
C PRO A 417 -23.08 1.51 58.37
N MET A 418 -22.30 2.27 59.14
CA MET A 418 -20.89 2.45 58.86
C MET A 418 -20.33 1.03 58.92
N GLN A 419 -20.52 0.27 57.85
CA GLN A 419 -19.53 -0.70 57.48
C GLN A 419 -18.30 0.15 57.26
N SER A 420 -17.47 0.18 58.30
CA SER A 420 -16.06 0.47 58.19
C SER A 420 -15.59 -0.40 57.04
N LEU A 421 -15.58 0.15 55.83
CA LEU A 421 -14.67 -0.25 54.79
C LEU A 421 -13.31 0.09 55.37
N GLU A 422 -12.83 -0.82 56.22
CA GLU A 422 -11.44 -0.98 56.55
C GLU A 422 -10.79 -1.25 55.20
N LEU A 423 -10.43 -0.17 54.51
CA LEU A 423 -9.49 -0.22 53.42
C LEU A 423 -8.27 -0.87 54.05
N GLN A 424 -8.11 -2.17 53.83
CA GLN A 424 -6.79 -2.79 53.88
C GLN A 424 -5.93 -1.89 53.02
N ALA A 425 -5.01 -1.16 53.66
CA ALA A 425 -3.99 -0.42 52.97
C ALA A 425 -3.42 -1.37 51.91
N PRO A 426 -3.33 -0.95 50.64
CA PRO A 426 -2.77 -1.81 49.62
C PRO A 426 -1.43 -2.31 50.14
N SER A 427 -1.31 -3.64 50.29
CA SER A 427 -0.03 -4.30 50.55
C SER A 427 0.98 -3.66 49.62
N GLU A 428 2.13 -3.27 50.17
CA GLU A 428 3.18 -2.49 49.51
C GLU A 428 3.29 -2.81 48.02
N PRO A 429 3.42 -1.78 47.14
CA PRO A 429 3.58 -2.01 45.71
C PRO A 429 4.71 -3.03 45.51
N PRO A 430 4.54 -4.01 44.60
CA PRO A 430 5.56 -5.03 44.37
C PRO A 430 6.89 -4.33 44.09
N VAL A 431 7.85 -4.52 44.99
CA VAL A 431 9.21 -4.03 44.84
C VAL A 431 9.77 -4.67 43.58
N ILE A 432 9.87 -3.89 42.50
CA ILE A 432 10.58 -4.29 41.29
C ILE A 432 12.03 -4.55 41.71
N PRO A 433 12.57 -5.78 41.59
CA PRO A 433 13.92 -6.07 42.02
C PRO A 433 14.91 -5.32 41.11
N THR A 434 15.59 -4.31 41.66
CA THR A 434 16.64 -3.55 40.99
C THR A 434 18.01 -4.24 41.03
N SER A 435 18.10 -5.52 41.40
CA SER A 435 19.35 -6.27 41.36
C SER A 435 19.65 -6.74 39.94
N ILE A 436 20.29 -5.87 39.15
CA ILE A 436 21.14 -6.29 38.04
C ILE A 436 22.35 -6.98 38.67
N THR A 437 22.31 -8.30 38.76
CA THR A 437 23.49 -9.11 39.09
C THR A 437 24.48 -8.96 37.94
N GLU A 438 25.66 -8.39 38.24
CA GLU A 438 26.78 -8.35 37.30
C GLU A 438 27.08 -9.77 36.78
N PRO A 439 27.37 -9.94 35.47
CA PRO A 439 27.78 -11.23 34.96
C PRO A 439 29.14 -11.61 35.56
N PRO A 440 29.36 -12.89 35.92
CA PRO A 440 30.62 -13.33 36.49
C PRO A 440 31.77 -13.14 35.49
N SER A 441 32.68 -12.23 35.83
CA SER A 441 33.97 -12.06 35.17
C SER A 441 34.93 -13.17 35.61
N SER A 442 34.82 -14.35 35.01
CA SER A 442 35.94 -15.32 34.90
C SER A 442 35.55 -16.52 34.04
N ILE A 443 35.94 -16.50 32.76
CA ILE A 443 36.10 -17.76 32.00
C ILE A 443 37.51 -18.25 32.30
N GLY A 444 37.58 -19.35 33.03
CA GLY A 444 38.80 -20.12 33.22
C GLY A 444 39.31 -20.66 31.89
N SER A 445 40.64 -20.68 31.78
CA SER A 445 41.43 -21.36 30.76
C SER A 445 40.91 -22.78 30.49
N LEU A 446 40.52 -23.04 29.24
CA LEU A 446 40.21 -24.38 28.73
C LEU A 446 41.53 -25.08 28.38
N ASP A 447 41.85 -26.14 29.11
CA ASP A 447 42.88 -27.09 28.73
C ASP A 447 42.45 -27.86 27.47
N ALA A 448 43.31 -27.81 26.46
CA ALA A 448 43.15 -28.49 25.20
C ALA A 448 43.33 -30.01 25.38
N THR A 449 42.27 -30.77 25.19
CA THR A 449 42.38 -32.20 24.86
C THR A 449 41.97 -32.41 23.41
N VAL A 450 43.01 -32.61 22.59
CA VAL A 450 42.97 -33.08 21.22
C VAL A 450 42.38 -34.49 21.21
N LEU A 451 41.32 -34.71 20.42
CA LEU A 451 40.95 -36.05 19.94
C LEU A 451 40.67 -36.03 18.43
N PRO A 452 41.01 -37.09 17.70
CA PRO A 452 41.28 -37.02 16.28
C PRO A 452 40.04 -37.28 15.42
N PHE A 453 40.05 -36.64 14.26
CA PHE A 453 39.27 -36.98 13.08
C PHE A 453 39.42 -38.47 12.72
N HIS A 454 38.32 -39.21 12.70
CA HIS A 454 38.04 -40.26 11.70
C HIS A 454 36.57 -40.71 11.80
N ALA A 455 36.01 -41.07 10.64
CA ALA A 455 34.69 -41.69 10.41
C ALA A 455 33.48 -40.75 10.44
N VAL A 456 33.08 -40.22 9.28
CA VAL A 456 31.94 -40.73 8.49
C VAL A 456 32.10 -40.16 7.06
N ALA A 457 32.90 -40.85 6.26
CA ALA A 457 32.83 -40.78 4.81
C ALA A 457 32.36 -42.17 4.39
N ASP A 458 31.06 -42.32 4.14
CA ASP A 458 30.45 -43.46 3.45
C ASP A 458 28.95 -43.16 3.30
N PHE A 459 28.57 -42.40 2.28
CA PHE A 459 27.27 -42.56 1.58
C PHE A 459 27.19 -41.64 0.35
N MET A 460 28.13 -41.78 -0.60
CA MET A 460 27.91 -41.34 -1.97
C MET A 460 28.77 -42.19 -2.91
N TYR A 461 28.12 -43.15 -3.57
CA TYR A 461 28.29 -43.50 -4.99
C TYR A 461 27.39 -44.70 -5.27
N ASP A 462 26.29 -44.49 -5.99
CA ASP A 462 26.07 -45.37 -7.14
C ASP A 462 25.40 -44.60 -8.28
N LEU A 463 25.95 -44.87 -9.46
CA LEU A 463 25.83 -44.17 -10.71
C LEU A 463 24.71 -44.78 -11.57
N ASN A 464 24.14 -43.96 -12.44
CA ASN A 464 23.79 -44.28 -13.84
C ASN A 464 23.43 -45.74 -14.19
N ALA A 465 22.18 -45.94 -14.59
CA ALA A 465 21.87 -46.82 -15.72
C ALA A 465 20.66 -46.28 -16.53
N PRO A 466 20.74 -46.24 -17.88
CA PRO A 466 19.67 -45.78 -18.76
C PRO A 466 18.79 -46.95 -19.24
N ALA A 467 17.50 -46.71 -19.52
CA ALA A 467 16.71 -47.63 -20.34
C ALA A 467 15.51 -46.94 -21.05
N THR A 468 15.70 -46.73 -22.35
CA THR A 468 14.83 -47.18 -23.46
C THR A 468 13.30 -47.14 -23.38
N PHE A 469 12.73 -46.39 -24.34
CA PHE A 469 11.61 -46.68 -25.24
C PHE A 469 10.50 -47.66 -24.78
N GLY A 470 9.27 -47.14 -24.75
CA GLY A 470 8.03 -47.90 -24.84
C GLY A 470 6.94 -47.10 -25.55
N LEU A 471 6.74 -47.38 -26.83
CA LEU A 471 5.56 -46.99 -27.61
C LEU A 471 4.31 -47.65 -27.00
N ALA A 472 3.26 -46.87 -26.77
CA ALA A 472 1.90 -47.41 -26.68
C ALA A 472 0.91 -46.42 -27.29
N THR A 473 0.41 -46.80 -28.46
CA THR A 473 -0.76 -46.26 -29.14
C THR A 473 -2.04 -46.73 -28.44
N SER A 474 -3.02 -45.86 -28.20
CA SER A 474 -4.42 -46.30 -28.19
C SER A 474 -5.40 -45.18 -28.56
N SER A 475 -6.08 -45.40 -29.70
CA SER A 475 -7.50 -45.16 -30.02
C SER A 475 -8.25 -44.09 -29.23
N ALA A 476 -8.65 -42.97 -29.85
CA ALA A 476 -9.87 -42.80 -30.64
C ALA A 476 -11.17 -42.95 -29.81
N ASP A 477 -11.86 -41.82 -29.57
CA ASP A 477 -13.26 -41.69 -30.03
C ASP A 477 -13.69 -40.21 -30.17
N PRO A 478 -14.58 -39.88 -31.12
CA PRO A 478 -14.88 -38.51 -31.54
C PRO A 478 -16.25 -38.03 -31.02
N LEU A 479 -16.37 -36.78 -30.58
CA LEU A 479 -17.67 -36.13 -30.38
C LEU A 479 -17.71 -34.67 -30.85
N LEU A 480 -18.38 -34.52 -31.99
CA LEU A 480 -19.33 -33.49 -32.46
C LEU A 480 -18.94 -31.99 -32.46
N PRO A 481 -19.12 -31.30 -33.61
CA PRO A 481 -18.86 -29.86 -33.74
C PRO A 481 -20.06 -29.01 -33.31
N LEU A 482 -19.80 -27.92 -32.59
CA LEU A 482 -20.75 -26.83 -32.37
C LEU A 482 -20.69 -25.80 -33.52
N PRO A 483 -21.80 -25.11 -33.83
CA PRO A 483 -21.97 -24.35 -35.06
C PRO A 483 -21.18 -23.04 -35.06
N ILE A 484 -20.37 -22.86 -36.09
CA ILE A 484 -19.67 -21.61 -36.42
C ILE A 484 -20.67 -20.68 -37.11
N ASN A 485 -21.02 -19.58 -36.44
CA ASN A 485 -21.75 -18.48 -37.05
C ASN A 485 -20.75 -17.65 -37.87
N THR A 486 -20.71 -17.88 -39.18
CA THR A 486 -19.86 -17.16 -40.14
C THR A 486 -20.60 -15.96 -40.68
N THR A 487 -20.15 -14.76 -40.31
CA THR A 487 -20.30 -13.56 -41.13
C THR A 487 -19.15 -12.63 -40.80
N TYR A 488 -17.98 -12.93 -41.36
CA TYR A 488 -16.91 -11.96 -41.48
C TYR A 488 -16.42 -12.00 -42.93
N MET A 489 -16.71 -10.92 -43.64
CA MET A 489 -16.34 -10.70 -45.03
C MET A 489 -14.82 -10.52 -45.11
N ASP A 490 -14.16 -11.34 -45.94
CA ASP A 490 -12.78 -11.15 -46.38
C ASP A 490 -12.67 -9.87 -47.23
N PRO A 491 -11.72 -8.97 -46.95
CA PRO A 491 -11.19 -8.09 -47.97
C PRO A 491 -10.01 -8.77 -48.67
N VAL A 492 -10.27 -9.16 -49.91
CA VAL A 492 -9.27 -9.54 -50.92
C VAL A 492 -8.22 -8.42 -51.02
N TYR A 493 -6.98 -8.71 -50.59
CA TYR A 493 -5.83 -7.86 -50.89
C TYR A 493 -5.41 -8.03 -52.35
N ALA A 494 -5.89 -7.14 -53.21
CA ALA A 494 -5.28 -6.91 -54.51
C ALA A 494 -3.95 -6.14 -54.32
N ARG A 495 -2.83 -6.75 -54.72
CA ARG A 495 -1.56 -6.04 -54.91
C ARG A 495 -1.69 -5.12 -56.13
N PRO A 496 -1.30 -3.84 -56.06
CA PRO A 496 -0.84 -3.13 -57.24
C PRO A 496 0.65 -3.45 -57.43
N SER A 497 0.95 -4.22 -58.48
CA SER A 497 2.25 -4.14 -59.15
C SER A 497 2.39 -2.76 -59.76
N GLN A 498 3.50 -2.06 -59.50
CA GLN A 498 4.35 -1.39 -60.48
C GLN A 498 5.34 -0.46 -59.76
N ASP A 499 6.60 -0.88 -59.76
CA ASP A 499 7.74 0.03 -59.97
C ASP A 499 7.61 0.64 -61.39
N PRO A 500 8.07 1.89 -61.60
CA PRO A 500 9.48 2.07 -61.93
C PRO A 500 10.17 3.27 -61.26
N GLU A 501 11.47 3.09 -61.07
CA GLU A 501 12.55 4.06 -61.27
C GLU A 501 12.35 5.50 -60.79
N TYR A 502 13.10 5.89 -59.76
CA TYR A 502 13.79 7.18 -59.78
C TYR A 502 15.20 7.07 -59.19
N LEU A 503 16.18 7.29 -60.07
CA LEU A 503 17.51 7.79 -59.77
C LEU A 503 17.41 9.13 -59.05
N PHE A 504 18.02 9.26 -57.87
CA PHE A 504 19.06 10.24 -57.51
C PHE A 504 19.53 10.01 -56.08
#